data_AF-X1M3A6-F1
#
_entry.id   AF-X1M3A6-F1
#
_cell.length_a   1.000
_cell.length_b   1.000
_cell.length_c   1.000
_cell.angle_alpha   90.00
_cell.angle_beta   90.00
_cell.angle_gamma   90.00
#
_symmetry.space_group_name_H-M   'P 1'
#
loop_
_entity.id
_entity.type
_entity.pdbx_description
1 polymer ?
#
loop_
_entity_poly.entity_id
_entity_poly.type
_entity_poly.pdbx_seq_one_letter_code
_entity_poly.pdbx_strand_id
1 'polypeptide(L)'
;MKTGVLVKYKDFLPVTSKTPLFSLGEGDTPLVRCGELEKKTGCGELYFKLEGCNPTGSFKDRGMVVAVARALEANSKAIICASTGNTSASAAAYAAYLGLTAIIVIPKG
;
A
#
# COMPACT_ATOMS: atom_id res chain seq x y z
N MET A 1 15.22 -0.49 -10.75
CA MET A 1 14.02 -0.03 -9.99
C MET A 1 13.32 -1.25 -9.44
N LYS A 2 12.92 -1.27 -8.16
CA LYS A 2 12.11 -2.37 -7.63
C LYS A 2 10.76 -2.41 -8.34
N THR A 3 10.30 -3.60 -8.68
CA THR A 3 9.00 -3.86 -9.29
C THR A 3 7.91 -3.73 -8.22
N GLY A 4 7.05 -2.72 -8.29
CA GLY A 4 5.94 -2.50 -7.35
C GLY A 4 4.78 -3.47 -7.50
N VAL A 5 3.74 -3.32 -6.67
CA VAL A 5 2.57 -4.21 -6.61
C VAL A 5 1.86 -4.29 -7.96
N LEU A 6 1.65 -3.15 -8.64
CA LEU A 6 0.95 -3.09 -9.93
C LEU A 6 1.61 -3.94 -11.01
N VAL A 7 2.94 -3.94 -11.07
CA VAL A 7 3.68 -4.68 -12.10
C VAL A 7 3.86 -6.14 -11.68
N LYS A 8 4.23 -6.40 -10.41
CA LYS A 8 4.50 -7.75 -9.92
C LYS A 8 3.27 -8.66 -9.94
N TYR A 9 2.08 -8.10 -9.70
CA TYR A 9 0.83 -8.86 -9.60
C TYR A 9 -0.22 -8.43 -10.65
N LYS A 10 0.22 -7.87 -11.79
CA LYS A 10 -0.66 -7.34 -12.82
C LYS A 10 -1.77 -8.31 -13.23
N ASP A 11 -1.43 -9.59 -13.39
CA ASP A 11 -2.36 -10.63 -13.86
C ASP A 11 -3.46 -10.97 -12.84
N PHE A 12 -3.31 -10.54 -11.58
CA PHE A 12 -4.27 -10.73 -10.50
C PHE A 12 -5.02 -9.45 -10.11
N LEU A 13 -4.73 -8.33 -10.77
CA LEU A 13 -5.28 -7.02 -10.46
C LEU A 13 -6.16 -6.49 -11.59
N PRO A 14 -7.14 -5.60 -11.31
CA PRO A 14 -8.00 -4.99 -12.33
C PRO A 14 -7.26 -3.89 -13.13
N VAL A 15 -6.12 -4.24 -13.72
CA VAL A 15 -5.24 -3.36 -14.48
C VAL A 15 -5.49 -3.59 -15.97
N THR A 16 -5.80 -2.53 -16.70
CA THR A 16 -5.98 -2.54 -18.16
C THR A 16 -4.77 -1.94 -18.86
N SER A 17 -4.78 -1.90 -20.20
CA SER A 17 -3.78 -1.15 -20.97
C SER A 17 -3.82 0.37 -20.72
N LYS A 18 -4.92 0.89 -20.16
CA LYS A 18 -5.10 2.30 -19.82
C LYS A 18 -4.69 2.63 -18.38
N THR A 19 -4.52 1.62 -17.53
CA THR A 19 -4.14 1.84 -16.12
C THR A 19 -2.68 2.28 -16.04
N PRO A 20 -2.38 3.46 -15.44
CA PRO A 20 -1.01 3.89 -15.23
C PRO A 20 -0.26 2.93 -14.31
N LEU A 21 0.96 2.57 -14.70
CA LEU A 21 1.84 1.72 -13.89
C LEU A 21 2.90 2.59 -13.22
N PHE A 22 2.88 2.65 -11.90
CA PHE A 22 3.84 3.38 -11.07
C PHE A 22 4.09 2.63 -9.77
N SER A 23 5.07 3.07 -9.00
CA SER A 23 5.37 2.50 -7.69
C SER A 23 6.13 3.51 -6.83
N LEU A 24 5.91 3.44 -5.52
CA LEU A 24 6.75 4.08 -4.52
C LEU A 24 7.75 3.10 -3.88
N GLY A 25 7.83 1.86 -4.38
CA GLY A 25 8.61 0.77 -3.80
C GLY A 25 7.81 -0.09 -2.82
N GLU A 26 6.47 -0.02 -2.88
CA GLU A 26 5.55 -0.79 -2.04
C GLU A 26 5.54 -2.28 -2.39
N GLY A 27 5.20 -3.10 -1.39
CA GLY A 27 5.22 -4.54 -1.50
C GLY A 27 6.62 -5.13 -1.23
N ASP A 28 6.76 -6.42 -1.56
CA ASP A 28 8.00 -7.19 -1.38
C ASP A 28 8.68 -7.04 0.00
N THR A 29 7.86 -6.86 1.03
CA THR A 29 8.31 -6.66 2.41
C THR A 29 8.93 -7.93 3.00
N PRO A 30 9.86 -7.83 3.96
CA PRO A 30 10.49 -8.99 4.57
C PRO A 30 9.50 -9.97 5.21
N LEU A 31 9.81 -11.27 5.11
CA LEU A 31 9.16 -12.34 5.87
C LEU A 31 10.21 -12.94 6.81
N VAL A 32 10.08 -12.66 8.11
CA VAL A 32 11.14 -12.94 9.09
C VAL A 32 10.69 -14.01 10.08
N ARG A 33 11.39 -15.14 10.11
CA ARG A 33 11.10 -16.24 11.04
C ARG A 33 11.50 -15.88 12.47
N CYS A 34 10.71 -16.28 13.47
CA CYS A 34 10.98 -16.00 14.88
C CYS A 34 10.99 -17.27 15.75
N GLY A 35 12.11 -17.99 15.72
CA GLY A 35 12.28 -19.25 16.47
C GLY A 35 12.12 -19.11 18.00
N GLU A 36 12.33 -17.91 18.56
CA GLU A 36 12.10 -17.67 19.99
C GLU A 36 10.61 -17.73 20.36
N LEU A 37 9.74 -17.17 19.53
CA LEU A 37 8.29 -17.26 19.75
C LEU A 37 7.76 -18.66 19.42
N GLU A 38 8.31 -19.34 18.40
CA GLU A 38 7.97 -20.74 18.11
C GLU A 38 8.11 -21.62 19.36
N LYS A 39 9.22 -21.48 20.10
CA LYS A 39 9.46 -22.20 21.36
C LYS A 39 8.49 -21.82 22.47
N LYS A 40 8.13 -20.53 22.57
CA LYS A 40 7.25 -20.01 23.63
C LYS A 40 5.79 -20.37 23.43
N THR A 41 5.32 -20.43 22.19
CA THR A 41 3.91 -20.68 21.86
C THR A 41 3.62 -22.13 21.51
N GLY A 42 4.63 -22.91 21.10
CA GLY A 42 4.47 -24.28 20.63
C GLY A 42 3.75 -24.40 19.28
N CYS A 43 3.58 -23.31 18.54
CA CYS A 43 2.76 -23.26 17.32
C CYS A 43 3.44 -23.79 16.04
N GLY A 44 4.65 -24.37 16.14
CA GLY A 44 5.44 -24.74 14.97
C GLY A 44 6.15 -23.53 14.37
N GLU A 45 6.15 -23.38 13.05
CA GLU A 45 6.83 -22.26 12.39
C GLU A 45 6.06 -20.93 12.53
N LEU A 46 6.77 -19.86 12.87
CA LEU A 46 6.19 -18.52 13.05
C LEU A 46 7.01 -17.48 12.29
N TYR A 47 6.33 -16.68 11.47
CA TYR A 47 6.93 -15.64 10.65
C TYR A 47 6.22 -14.30 10.83
N PHE A 48 6.99 -13.22 10.82
CA PHE A 48 6.50 -11.85 10.74
C PHE A 48 6.56 -11.33 9.32
N LYS A 49 5.43 -10.86 8.80
CA LYS A 49 5.38 -10.10 7.56
C LYS A 49 5.54 -8.62 7.88
N LEU A 50 6.73 -8.06 7.63
CA LEU A 50 7.09 -6.72 8.08
C LEU A 50 6.53 -5.62 7.17
N GLU A 51 5.22 -5.42 7.25
CA GLU A 51 4.49 -4.41 6.46
C GLU A 51 4.84 -2.96 6.80
N GLY A 52 5.54 -2.73 7.91
CA GLY A 52 6.12 -1.44 8.26
C GLY A 52 7.25 -0.98 7.32
N CYS A 53 7.80 -1.89 6.50
CA CYS A 53 8.83 -1.55 5.52
C CYS A 53 8.28 -0.99 4.20
N ASN A 54 6.96 -0.83 4.07
CA ASN A 54 6.36 -0.13 2.93
C ASN A 54 6.67 1.39 3.00
N PRO A 55 6.56 2.13 1.87
CA PRO A 55 6.97 3.52 1.76
C PRO A 55 6.40 4.48 2.82
N THR A 56 5.13 4.32 3.22
CA THR A 56 4.50 5.13 4.25
C THR A 56 4.38 4.40 5.59
N GLY A 57 5.14 3.32 5.78
CA GLY A 57 5.20 2.60 7.05
C GLY A 57 4.04 1.65 7.32
N SER A 58 3.22 1.29 6.32
CA SER A 58 2.10 0.36 6.54
C SER A 58 1.67 -0.41 5.29
N PHE A 59 0.91 -1.49 5.49
CA PHE A 59 0.33 -2.27 4.39
C PHE A 59 -0.66 -1.49 3.51
N LYS A 60 -1.12 -0.30 3.94
CA LYS A 60 -2.08 0.51 3.19
C LYS A 60 -1.56 0.88 1.80
N ASP A 61 -0.25 0.98 1.64
CA ASP A 61 0.40 1.27 0.37
C ASP A 61 0.08 0.26 -0.73
N ARG A 62 -0.09 -1.03 -0.36
CA ARG A 62 -0.46 -2.08 -1.31
C ARG A 62 -1.82 -1.83 -1.97
N GLY A 63 -2.78 -1.36 -1.18
CA GLY A 63 -4.12 -1.03 -1.69
C GLY A 63 -4.14 0.34 -2.36
N MET A 64 -3.44 1.31 -1.78
CA MET A 64 -3.45 2.70 -2.23
C MET A 64 -2.87 2.85 -3.63
N VAL A 65 -1.77 2.16 -3.95
CA VAL A 65 -1.19 2.17 -5.30
C VAL A 65 -2.21 1.72 -6.36
N VAL A 66 -3.00 0.69 -6.07
CA VAL A 66 -4.04 0.18 -6.97
C VAL A 66 -5.21 1.15 -7.05
N ALA A 67 -5.69 1.66 -5.91
CA ALA A 67 -6.80 2.61 -5.86
C ALA A 67 -6.49 3.90 -6.63
N VAL A 68 -5.30 4.44 -6.45
CA VAL A 68 -4.87 5.66 -7.14
C VAL A 68 -4.64 5.41 -8.63
N ALA A 69 -4.10 4.25 -9.03
CA ALA A 69 -3.99 3.89 -10.44
C ALA A 69 -5.36 3.84 -11.14
N ARG A 70 -6.37 3.25 -10.48
CA ARG A 70 -7.76 3.25 -10.98
C ARG A 70 -8.37 4.65 -11.01
N ALA A 71 -8.08 5.50 -10.02
CA ALA A 71 -8.54 6.88 -9.99
C ALA A 71 -7.99 7.69 -11.16
N LEU A 72 -6.69 7.54 -11.47
CA LEU A 72 -6.06 8.18 -12.63
C LEU A 72 -6.64 7.67 -13.95
N GLU A 73 -6.85 6.36 -14.10
CA GLU A 73 -7.50 5.78 -15.28
C GLU A 73 -8.92 6.33 -15.49
N ALA A 74 -9.63 6.61 -14.39
CA ALA A 74 -10.94 7.26 -14.40
C ALA A 74 -10.88 8.80 -14.57
N ASN A 75 -9.70 9.38 -14.84
CA ASN A 75 -9.46 10.82 -14.96
C ASN A 75 -9.82 11.65 -13.71
N SER A 76 -9.79 11.03 -12.54
CA SER A 76 -10.02 11.72 -11.26
C SER A 76 -8.94 12.77 -11.01
N LYS A 77 -9.31 13.88 -10.36
CA LYS A 77 -8.39 14.97 -9.96
C LYS A 77 -8.11 14.98 -8.46
N ALA A 78 -8.92 14.27 -7.70
CA ALA A 78 -8.81 14.18 -6.25
C ALA A 78 -9.14 12.77 -5.77
N ILE A 79 -8.60 12.42 -4.61
CA ILE A 79 -8.99 11.25 -3.82
C ILE A 79 -9.41 11.71 -2.43
N ILE A 80 -10.37 10.99 -1.83
CA ILE A 80 -10.86 11.27 -0.49
C ILE A 80 -10.90 9.99 0.33
N CYS A 81 -10.51 10.08 1.60
CA CYS A 81 -10.72 8.99 2.56
C CYS A 81 -11.04 9.51 3.96
N ALA A 82 -11.89 8.77 4.67
CA ALA A 82 -12.07 8.91 6.10
C ALA A 82 -11.17 7.90 6.82
N SER A 83 -10.21 8.37 7.62
CA SER A 83 -9.26 7.50 8.32
C SER A 83 -8.51 8.28 9.38
N THR A 84 -8.24 7.64 10.53
CA THR A 84 -7.52 8.22 11.67
C THR A 84 -6.00 8.07 11.61
N GLY A 85 -5.41 7.48 10.56
CA GLY A 85 -3.96 7.25 10.53
C GLY A 85 -3.42 6.73 9.20
N ASN A 86 -2.94 5.49 9.18
CA ASN A 86 -2.13 4.92 8.08
C ASN A 86 -2.74 5.06 6.68
N THR A 87 -4.06 4.90 6.52
CA THR A 87 -4.69 5.06 5.20
C THR A 87 -4.58 6.49 4.72
N SER A 88 -4.66 7.46 5.63
CA SER A 88 -4.54 8.89 5.32
C SER A 88 -3.12 9.25 4.90
N ALA A 89 -2.11 8.71 5.59
CA ALA A 89 -0.70 8.90 5.23
C ALA A 89 -0.41 8.32 3.85
N SER A 90 -0.89 7.10 3.58
CA SER A 90 -0.77 6.45 2.28
C SER A 90 -1.47 7.25 1.18
N ALA A 91 -2.72 7.66 1.37
CA ALA A 91 -3.47 8.46 0.42
C ALA A 91 -2.75 9.77 0.09
N ALA A 92 -2.29 10.50 1.10
CA ALA A 92 -1.56 11.75 0.91
C ALA A 92 -0.26 11.55 0.12
N ALA A 93 0.53 10.50 0.43
CA ALA A 93 1.79 10.23 -0.26
C ALA A 93 1.58 9.89 -1.74
N TYR A 94 0.64 8.99 -2.05
CA TYR A 94 0.36 8.60 -3.44
C TYR A 94 -0.29 9.73 -4.24
N ALA A 95 -1.16 10.53 -3.62
CA ALA A 95 -1.72 11.71 -4.26
C ALA A 95 -0.64 12.74 -4.59
N ALA A 96 0.26 13.03 -3.65
CA ALA A 96 1.38 13.95 -3.87
C ALA A 96 2.32 13.46 -4.98
N TYR A 97 2.61 12.16 -5.02
CA TYR A 97 3.47 11.56 -6.04
C TYR A 97 2.90 11.70 -7.46
N LEU A 98 1.57 11.75 -7.61
CA LEU A 98 0.88 11.78 -8.91
C LEU A 98 0.17 13.10 -9.21
N GLY A 99 0.36 14.13 -8.37
CA GLY A 99 -0.24 15.45 -8.57
C GLY A 99 -1.77 15.47 -8.40
N LEU A 100 -2.34 14.59 -7.56
CA LEU A 100 -3.75 14.59 -7.19
C LEU A 100 -3.99 15.39 -5.91
N THR A 101 -5.18 15.98 -5.77
CA THR A 101 -5.62 16.52 -4.48
C THR A 101 -6.00 15.38 -3.53
N ALA A 102 -5.44 15.35 -2.33
CA ALA A 102 -5.89 14.44 -1.26
C ALA A 102 -6.79 15.17 -0.27
N ILE A 103 -7.98 14.62 -0.02
CA ILE A 103 -8.90 15.09 1.02
C ILE A 103 -8.95 14.04 2.12
N ILE A 104 -8.52 14.40 3.31
CA ILE A 104 -8.47 13.50 4.46
C ILE A 104 -9.52 13.95 5.48
N VAL A 105 -10.46 13.06 5.81
CA VAL A 105 -11.44 13.30 6.89
C VAL A 105 -10.98 12.54 8.13
N ILE A 106 -10.65 13.29 9.18
CA ILE A 106 -10.29 12.78 10.51
C ILE A 106 -11.30 13.30 11.54
N PRO A 107 -11.62 12.51 12.59
CA PRO A 107 -12.38 13.03 13.72
C PRO A 107 -11.59 14.14 14.42
N LYS A 108 -12.30 15.14 14.96
CA LYS A 108 -11.71 16.31 15.63
C LYS A 108 -10.79 15.94 16.81
N GLY A 109 -10.99 14.76 17.41
CA GLY A 109 -10.06 14.06 18.31
C GLY A 109 -9.42 14.92 19.36
#